data_AF-A0A7G9YFZ9-F1
#
_entry.id   AF-A0A7G9YFZ9-F1
#
_cell.length_a   1.000
_cell.length_b   1.000
_cell.length_c   1.000
_cell.angle_alpha   90.00
_cell.angle_beta   90.00
_cell.angle_gamma   90.00
#
_symmetry.space_group_name_H-M   'P 1'
#
loop_
_entity.id
_entity.type
_entity.pdbx_description
1 polymer ?
#
loop_
_entity_poly.entity_id
_entity_poly.type
_entity_poly.pdbx_seq_one_letter_code
_entity_poly.pdbx_strand_id
1 'polypeptide(L)'
;MKRDYRRYIDSILEAIGNIKRYLIKGASKVRKNPVLVVAIATLIAAVLACLYPVYLEHGEREDLKSQIDSSLREADSLRDAGSFEEAIGEYKSILKMVSPKKFPDSYATTQNNIGAAYWNLAGVRNKEANLEKAINAYQEALKIYTVESYPINYATTQNYLGVAYSDLAEVRDKEANLEKAINAYQEALKIRTVERYPINYATRLSNPNLSIRMSSCDTTNCASQWM
;
A
#
# COMPACT_ATOMS: atom_id res chain seq x y z
N MET A 1 9.41 -5.69 -7.81
CA MET A 1 10.51 -4.94 -7.14
C MET A 1 11.36 -5.78 -6.18
N LYS A 2 10.90 -6.23 -4.99
CA LYS A 2 11.74 -7.08 -4.09
C LYS A 2 12.20 -8.40 -4.74
N ARG A 3 11.37 -9.02 -5.59
CA ARG A 3 11.71 -10.24 -6.34
C ARG A 3 12.75 -10.00 -7.43
N ASP A 4 12.66 -8.89 -8.13
CA ASP A 4 13.57 -8.56 -9.24
C ASP A 4 14.96 -8.20 -8.72
N TYR A 5 15.02 -7.50 -7.57
CA TYR A 5 16.28 -7.19 -6.89
C TYR A 5 16.96 -8.43 -6.31
N ARG A 6 16.19 -9.37 -5.72
CA ARG A 6 16.74 -10.64 -5.24
C ARG A 6 17.31 -11.48 -6.39
N ARG A 7 16.60 -11.56 -7.53
CA ARG A 7 17.13 -12.19 -8.75
C ARG A 7 18.40 -11.51 -9.29
N TYR A 8 18.47 -10.19 -9.21
CA TYR A 8 19.64 -9.44 -9.65
C TYR A 8 20.86 -9.71 -8.74
N ILE A 9 20.66 -9.71 -7.42
CA ILE A 9 21.70 -10.08 -6.45
C ILE A 9 22.11 -11.54 -6.64
N ASP A 10 21.16 -12.48 -6.79
CA ASP A 10 21.46 -13.90 -6.98
C ASP A 10 22.27 -14.11 -8.26
N SER A 11 21.95 -13.40 -9.34
CA SER A 11 22.70 -13.43 -10.60
C SER A 11 24.13 -12.88 -10.45
N ILE A 12 24.30 -11.79 -9.70
CA ILE A 12 25.63 -11.22 -9.40
C ILE A 12 26.45 -12.19 -8.54
N LEU A 13 25.85 -12.78 -7.50
CA LEU A 13 26.51 -13.75 -6.63
C LEU A 13 26.90 -15.02 -7.40
N GLU A 14 26.06 -15.47 -8.33
CA GLU A 14 26.37 -16.58 -9.22
C GLU A 14 27.53 -16.23 -10.17
N ALA A 15 27.52 -15.03 -10.77
CA ALA A 15 28.60 -14.55 -11.62
C ALA A 15 29.93 -14.44 -10.85
N ILE A 16 29.91 -13.88 -9.63
CA ILE A 16 31.07 -13.81 -8.73
C ILE A 16 31.56 -15.23 -8.38
N GLY A 17 30.65 -16.16 -8.11
CA GLY A 17 30.96 -17.58 -7.85
C GLY A 17 31.63 -18.27 -9.04
N ASN A 18 31.16 -17.98 -10.26
CA ASN A 18 31.74 -18.49 -11.51
C ASN A 18 33.13 -17.91 -11.76
N ILE A 19 33.32 -16.60 -11.57
CA ILE A 19 34.62 -15.93 -11.68
C ILE A 19 35.59 -16.50 -10.64
N LYS A 20 35.16 -16.68 -9.39
CA LYS A 20 35.97 -17.28 -8.33
C LYS A 20 36.41 -18.70 -8.70
N ARG A 21 35.51 -19.54 -9.23
CA ARG A 21 35.85 -20.90 -9.71
C ARG A 21 36.83 -20.89 -10.88
N TYR A 22 36.67 -19.98 -11.84
CA TYR A 22 37.59 -19.82 -12.98
C TYR A 22 38.98 -19.36 -12.53
N LEU A 23 39.04 -18.37 -11.63
CA LEU A 23 40.29 -17.87 -11.06
C LEU A 23 41.02 -18.95 -10.25
N ILE A 24 40.31 -19.77 -9.46
CA ILE A 24 40.91 -20.87 -8.69
C ILE A 24 41.48 -21.94 -9.63
N LYS A 25 40.73 -22.36 -10.67
CA LYS A 25 41.19 -23.38 -11.64
C LYS A 25 42.34 -22.89 -12.55
N GLY A 26 42.39 -21.59 -12.83
CA GLY A 26 43.38 -20.97 -13.73
C GLY A 26 44.49 -20.15 -13.04
N ALA A 27 44.56 -20.18 -11.71
CA ALA A 27 45.31 -19.21 -10.90
C ALA A 27 46.79 -19.03 -11.33
N SER A 28 47.49 -20.11 -11.68
CA SER A 28 48.90 -20.06 -12.10
C SER A 28 49.10 -19.43 -13.48
N LYS A 29 48.10 -19.55 -14.37
CA LYS A 29 48.13 -19.03 -15.75
C LYS A 29 47.65 -17.59 -15.82
N VAL A 30 46.65 -17.24 -15.03
CA VAL A 30 46.14 -15.86 -14.87
C VAL A 30 47.21 -14.98 -14.24
N ARG A 31 47.86 -15.43 -13.16
CA ARG A 31 48.89 -14.65 -12.45
C ARG A 31 50.12 -14.32 -13.31
N LYS A 32 50.40 -15.14 -14.33
CA LYS A 32 51.54 -14.95 -15.25
C LYS A 32 51.21 -14.06 -16.45
N ASN A 33 49.94 -13.72 -16.69
CA ASN A 33 49.54 -12.88 -17.81
C ASN A 33 49.10 -11.49 -17.31
N PRO A 34 49.96 -10.46 -17.38
CA PRO A 34 49.66 -9.14 -16.83
C PRO A 34 48.45 -8.47 -17.53
N VAL A 35 48.24 -8.74 -18.83
CA VAL A 35 47.11 -8.21 -19.59
C VAL A 35 45.79 -8.76 -19.05
N LEU A 36 45.75 -10.07 -18.76
CA LEU A 36 44.55 -10.72 -18.22
C LEU A 36 44.24 -10.25 -16.79
N VAL A 37 45.26 -10.02 -15.96
CA VAL A 37 45.10 -9.47 -14.60
C VAL A 37 44.52 -8.06 -14.65
N VAL A 38 45.05 -7.19 -15.51
CA VAL A 38 44.55 -5.82 -15.69
C VAL A 38 43.11 -5.83 -16.20
N ALA A 39 42.79 -6.68 -17.19
CA ALA A 39 41.44 -6.79 -17.74
C ALA A 39 40.40 -7.26 -16.70
N ILE A 40 40.77 -8.18 -15.80
CA ILE A 40 39.87 -8.62 -14.71
C ILE A 40 39.71 -7.53 -13.65
N ALA A 41 40.80 -6.85 -13.29
CA ALA A 41 40.77 -5.76 -12.31
C ALA A 41 39.92 -4.57 -12.80
N THR A 42 40.01 -4.21 -14.08
CA THR A 42 39.19 -3.14 -14.66
C THR A 42 37.72 -3.53 -14.74
N LEU A 43 37.41 -4.79 -15.07
CA LEU A 43 36.02 -5.29 -15.07
C LEU A 43 35.41 -5.25 -13.67
N ILE A 44 36.15 -5.69 -12.64
CA ILE A 44 35.68 -5.63 -11.25
C ILE A 44 35.48 -4.18 -10.80
N ALA A 45 36.44 -3.30 -11.10
CA ALA A 45 36.33 -1.88 -10.78
C ALA A 45 35.11 -1.24 -11.47
N ALA A 46 34.85 -1.57 -12.74
CA ALA A 46 33.67 -1.10 -13.46
C ALA A 46 32.36 -1.61 -12.84
N VAL A 47 32.30 -2.89 -12.46
CA VAL A 47 31.12 -3.47 -11.79
C VAL A 47 30.89 -2.79 -10.43
N LEU A 48 31.94 -2.60 -9.62
CA LEU A 48 31.83 -1.90 -8.34
C LEU A 48 31.41 -0.44 -8.54
N ALA A 49 31.95 0.25 -9.53
CA ALA A 49 31.56 1.63 -9.86
C ALA A 49 30.08 1.74 -10.29
N CYS A 50 29.53 0.72 -10.97
CA CYS A 50 28.11 0.65 -11.31
C CYS A 50 27.22 0.29 -10.11
N LEU A 51 27.68 -0.60 -9.21
CA LEU A 51 26.87 -1.08 -8.08
C LEU A 51 26.89 -0.15 -6.86
N TYR A 52 27.99 0.56 -6.64
CA TYR A 52 28.16 1.46 -5.51
C TYR A 52 27.08 2.56 -5.40
N PRO A 53 26.74 3.32 -6.47
CA PRO A 53 25.67 4.33 -6.39
C PRO A 53 24.30 3.71 -6.10
N VAL A 54 24.00 2.54 -6.65
CA VAL A 54 22.74 1.80 -6.37
C VAL A 54 22.67 1.33 -4.92
N TYR A 55 23.79 0.88 -4.36
CA TYR A 55 23.85 0.48 -2.94
C TYR A 55 23.65 1.69 -2.02
N LEU A 56 24.28 2.83 -2.33
CA LEU A 56 24.15 4.06 -1.55
C LEU A 56 22.71 4.60 -1.58
N GLU A 57 22.10 4.68 -2.78
CA GLU A 57 20.70 5.08 -2.95
C GLU A 57 19.74 4.15 -2.19
N HIS A 58 20.04 2.83 -2.15
CA HIS A 58 19.22 1.90 -1.40
C HIS A 58 19.31 2.15 0.12
N GLY A 59 20.51 2.44 0.64
CA GLY A 59 20.73 2.78 2.03
C GLY A 59 19.93 4.02 2.45
N GLU A 60 20.09 5.12 1.72
CA GLU A 60 19.36 6.37 1.98
C GLU A 60 17.84 6.20 1.92
N ARG A 61 17.36 5.34 1.01
CA ARG A 61 15.93 5.04 0.88
C ARG A 61 15.37 4.29 2.09
N GLU A 62 16.12 3.35 2.65
CA GLU A 62 15.69 2.61 3.85
C GLU A 62 15.74 3.50 5.10
N ASP A 63 16.77 4.36 5.22
CA ASP A 63 16.84 5.33 6.32
C ASP A 63 15.66 6.31 6.28
N LEU A 64 15.36 6.86 5.10
CA LEU A 64 14.20 7.74 4.91
C LEU A 64 12.88 7.01 5.20
N LYS A 65 12.78 5.73 4.83
CA LYS A 65 11.60 4.93 5.15
C LYS A 65 11.43 4.75 6.66
N SER A 66 12.51 4.44 7.37
CA SER A 66 12.50 4.32 8.83
C SER A 66 12.05 5.62 9.50
N GLN A 67 12.53 6.77 8.99
CA GLN A 67 12.10 8.08 9.44
C GLN A 67 10.59 8.29 9.21
N ILE A 68 10.09 7.99 8.01
CA ILE A 68 8.65 8.07 7.68
C ILE A 68 7.81 7.20 8.63
N ASP A 69 8.23 5.96 8.88
CA ASP A 69 7.51 5.02 9.75
C ASP A 69 7.53 5.47 11.22
N SER A 70 8.58 6.20 11.66
CA SER A 70 8.62 6.83 12.97
C SER A 70 7.64 8.00 13.07
N SER A 71 7.67 8.92 12.10
CA SER A 71 6.77 10.08 12.08
C SER A 71 5.30 9.66 11.94
N LEU A 72 5.00 8.60 11.19
CA LEU A 72 3.64 8.05 11.10
C LEU A 72 3.13 7.58 12.45
N ARG A 73 3.96 6.88 13.24
CA ARG A 73 3.58 6.40 14.57
C ARG A 73 3.32 7.54 15.55
N GLU A 74 4.12 8.60 15.47
CA GLU A 74 3.92 9.81 16.27
C GLU A 74 2.61 10.50 15.91
N ALA A 75 2.35 10.72 14.62
CA ALA A 75 1.11 11.31 14.13
C ALA A 75 -0.14 10.47 14.50
N ASP A 76 -0.04 9.14 14.39
CA ASP A 76 -1.10 8.21 14.80
C ASP A 76 -1.38 8.30 16.31
N SER A 77 -0.32 8.40 17.14
CA SER A 77 -0.46 8.60 18.58
C SER A 77 -1.16 9.91 18.93
N LEU A 78 -0.87 11.01 18.21
CA LEU A 78 -1.54 12.30 18.40
C LEU A 78 -3.03 12.21 18.04
N ARG A 79 -3.34 11.55 16.92
CA ARG A 79 -4.73 11.33 16.49
C ARG A 79 -5.49 10.51 17.52
N ASP A 80 -4.89 9.43 18.03
CA ASP A 80 -5.52 8.54 19.00
C ASP A 80 -5.71 9.23 20.37
N ALA A 81 -4.85 10.21 20.70
CA ALA A 81 -5.01 11.09 21.86
C ALA A 81 -6.09 12.19 21.67
N GLY A 82 -6.66 12.33 20.48
CA GLY A 82 -7.66 13.35 20.16
C GLY A 82 -7.10 14.70 19.69
N SER A 83 -5.77 14.84 19.59
CA SER A 83 -5.09 16.03 19.07
C SER A 83 -5.10 16.05 17.53
N PHE A 84 -6.29 16.11 16.94
CA PHE A 84 -6.48 15.90 15.49
C PHE A 84 -5.76 16.94 14.63
N GLU A 85 -5.73 18.21 15.01
CA GLU A 85 -5.05 19.27 14.27
C GLU A 85 -3.53 19.08 14.23
N GLU A 86 -2.93 18.69 15.36
CA GLU A 86 -1.51 18.39 15.47
C GLU A 86 -1.17 17.17 14.62
N ALA A 87 -1.96 16.11 14.73
CA ALA A 87 -1.82 14.91 13.90
C ALA A 87 -1.88 15.23 12.39
N ILE A 88 -2.84 16.07 11.97
CA ILE A 88 -2.95 16.53 10.58
C ILE A 88 -1.72 17.34 10.15
N GLY A 89 -1.15 18.14 11.05
CA GLY A 89 0.12 18.85 10.84
C GLY A 89 1.26 17.88 10.52
N GLU A 90 1.41 16.84 11.33
CA GLU A 90 2.45 15.81 11.15
C GLU A 90 2.24 14.98 9.88
N TYR A 91 1.01 14.53 9.61
CA TYR A 91 0.73 13.83 8.36
C TYR A 91 1.04 14.69 7.13
N LYS A 92 0.75 16.00 7.16
CA LYS A 92 1.12 16.91 6.07
C LYS A 92 2.63 17.06 5.92
N SER A 93 3.39 17.02 7.02
CA SER A 93 4.86 16.98 6.96
C SER A 93 5.35 15.68 6.31
N ILE A 94 4.72 14.54 6.63
CA ILE A 94 5.02 13.24 5.99
C ILE A 94 4.73 13.29 4.48
N LEU A 95 3.62 13.88 4.06
CA LEU A 95 3.27 14.06 2.64
C LEU A 95 4.27 14.88 1.82
N LYS A 96 5.22 15.61 2.46
CA LYS A 96 6.33 16.27 1.74
C LYS A 96 7.43 15.28 1.34
N MET A 97 7.52 14.15 2.04
CA MET A 97 8.54 13.11 1.83
C MET A 97 8.04 11.95 0.99
N VAL A 98 6.72 11.70 1.00
CA VAL A 98 6.05 10.60 0.28
C VAL A 98 5.18 11.11 -0.87
N SER A 99 4.95 10.27 -1.88
CA SER A 99 4.08 10.55 -3.02
C SER A 99 3.53 9.25 -3.63
N PRO A 100 2.56 9.31 -4.55
CA PRO A 100 2.07 8.13 -5.26
C PRO A 100 3.16 7.31 -5.97
N LYS A 101 4.29 7.95 -6.32
CA LYS A 101 5.45 7.27 -6.94
C LYS A 101 6.52 6.91 -5.90
N LYS A 102 6.72 7.75 -4.88
CA LYS A 102 7.77 7.61 -3.87
C LYS A 102 7.14 7.17 -2.54
N PHE A 103 7.31 5.89 -2.20
CA PHE A 103 6.64 5.25 -1.06
C PHE A 103 5.10 5.27 -1.19
N PRO A 104 4.56 4.61 -2.25
CA PRO A 104 3.11 4.58 -2.49
C PRO A 104 2.32 4.08 -1.27
N ASP A 105 2.81 3.05 -0.60
CA ASP A 105 2.15 2.46 0.58
C ASP A 105 2.05 3.48 1.72
N SER A 106 3.15 4.15 2.06
CA SER A 106 3.19 5.18 3.09
C SER A 106 2.33 6.39 2.71
N TYR A 107 2.31 6.78 1.43
CA TYR A 107 1.43 7.83 0.94
C TYR A 107 -0.05 7.48 1.16
N ALA A 108 -0.46 6.28 0.78
CA ALA A 108 -1.84 5.82 0.95
C ALA A 108 -2.25 5.73 2.43
N THR A 109 -1.36 5.19 3.28
CA THR A 109 -1.59 5.13 4.74
C THR A 109 -1.75 6.54 5.32
N THR A 110 -0.87 7.47 4.93
CA THR A 110 -0.91 8.86 5.40
C THR A 110 -2.23 9.51 5.00
N GLN A 111 -2.66 9.36 3.74
CA GLN A 111 -3.91 9.91 3.25
C GLN A 111 -5.14 9.31 3.95
N ASN A 112 -5.16 8.00 4.16
CA ASN A 112 -6.23 7.35 4.91
C ASN A 112 -6.31 7.88 6.36
N ASN A 113 -5.18 8.08 7.02
CA ASN A 113 -5.14 8.57 8.39
C ASN A 113 -5.49 10.07 8.50
N ILE A 114 -5.10 10.89 7.51
CA ILE A 114 -5.58 12.27 7.36
C ILE A 114 -7.11 12.28 7.23
N GLY A 115 -7.66 11.36 6.43
CA GLY A 115 -9.10 11.21 6.27
C GLY A 115 -9.79 10.97 7.61
N ALA A 116 -9.27 10.04 8.40
CA ALA A 116 -9.81 9.72 9.73
C ALA A 116 -9.71 10.90 10.70
N ALA A 117 -8.59 11.62 10.69
CA ALA A 117 -8.39 12.79 11.55
C ALA A 117 -9.38 13.93 11.20
N TYR A 118 -9.58 14.23 9.91
CA TYR A 118 -10.58 15.22 9.51
C TYR A 118 -12.01 14.76 9.79
N TRP A 119 -12.32 13.48 9.63
CA TRP A 119 -13.64 12.93 9.97
C TRP A 119 -13.92 13.09 11.47
N ASN A 120 -12.98 12.74 12.34
CA ASN A 120 -13.11 12.99 13.78
C ASN A 120 -13.27 14.48 14.09
N LEU A 121 -12.51 15.34 13.41
CA LEU A 121 -12.61 16.78 13.60
C LEU A 121 -13.97 17.35 13.16
N ALA A 122 -14.60 16.74 12.15
CA ALA A 122 -15.95 17.10 11.72
C ALA A 122 -17.01 16.86 12.81
N GLY A 123 -16.79 15.88 13.69
CA GLY A 123 -17.62 15.65 14.88
C GLY A 123 -17.47 16.73 15.96
N VAL A 124 -16.40 17.53 15.89
CA VAL A 124 -16.11 18.61 16.85
C VAL A 124 -16.50 19.98 16.28
N ARG A 125 -16.13 20.28 15.04
CA ARG A 125 -16.34 21.59 14.40
C ARG A 125 -16.31 21.54 12.88
N ASN A 126 -16.86 22.56 12.24
CA ASN A 126 -16.80 22.77 10.79
C ASN A 126 -17.16 21.48 10.01
N LYS A 127 -18.26 20.81 10.41
CA LYS A 127 -18.62 19.44 9.99
C LYS A 127 -18.49 19.26 8.48
N GLU A 128 -19.14 20.11 7.68
CA GLU A 128 -19.11 20.04 6.22
C GLU A 128 -17.69 20.09 5.65
N ALA A 129 -16.96 21.17 5.93
CA ALA A 129 -15.64 21.41 5.37
C ALA A 129 -14.61 20.34 5.77
N ASN A 130 -14.76 19.77 6.97
CA ASN A 130 -13.90 18.69 7.42
C ASN A 130 -14.29 17.34 6.80
N LEU A 131 -15.58 17.05 6.61
CA LEU A 131 -16.02 15.86 5.87
C LEU A 131 -15.55 15.88 4.42
N GLU A 132 -15.58 17.02 3.73
CA GLU A 132 -15.05 17.16 2.37
C GLU A 132 -13.54 16.84 2.31
N LYS A 133 -12.77 17.34 3.27
CA LYS A 133 -11.33 17.04 3.36
C LYS A 133 -11.10 15.56 3.65
N ALA A 134 -11.92 14.95 4.51
CA ALA A 134 -11.84 13.53 4.81
C ALA A 134 -12.09 12.67 3.55
N ILE A 135 -13.17 12.97 2.83
CA ILE A 135 -13.55 12.32 1.56
C ILE A 135 -12.41 12.41 0.55
N ASN A 136 -11.85 13.61 0.34
CA ASN A 136 -10.75 13.81 -0.60
C ASN A 136 -9.52 12.96 -0.21
N ALA A 137 -9.17 12.92 1.07
CA ALA A 137 -8.02 12.15 1.54
C ALA A 137 -8.24 10.63 1.35
N TYR A 138 -9.43 10.11 1.67
CA TYR A 138 -9.75 8.70 1.40
C TYR A 138 -9.72 8.36 -0.09
N GLN A 139 -10.21 9.26 -0.96
CA GLN A 139 -10.12 9.08 -2.41
C GLN A 139 -8.67 9.04 -2.92
N GLU A 140 -7.77 9.88 -2.37
CA GLU A 140 -6.34 9.80 -2.70
C GLU A 140 -5.72 8.47 -2.26
N ALA A 141 -6.08 7.95 -1.08
CA ALA A 141 -5.62 6.64 -0.63
C ALA A 141 -6.10 5.51 -1.56
N LEU A 142 -7.36 5.57 -2.03
CA LEU A 142 -7.95 4.59 -2.96
C LEU A 142 -7.34 4.60 -4.38
N LYS A 143 -6.51 5.59 -4.73
CA LYS A 143 -5.70 5.52 -5.96
C LYS A 143 -4.56 4.51 -5.87
N ILE A 144 -4.13 4.17 -4.66
CA ILE A 144 -3.04 3.23 -4.38
C ILE A 144 -3.58 1.93 -3.79
N TYR A 145 -4.47 2.03 -2.80
CA TYR A 145 -5.18 0.88 -2.29
C TYR A 145 -6.19 0.43 -3.33
N THR A 146 -5.88 -0.69 -4.00
CA THR A 146 -6.78 -1.35 -4.95
C THR A 146 -7.14 -2.72 -4.44
N VAL A 147 -8.18 -3.31 -5.02
CA VAL A 147 -8.64 -4.67 -4.70
C VAL A 147 -7.53 -5.70 -4.92
N GLU A 148 -6.69 -5.52 -5.94
CA GLU A 148 -5.67 -6.48 -6.35
C GLU A 148 -4.43 -6.42 -5.47
N SER A 149 -4.04 -5.21 -5.03
CA SER A 149 -2.77 -4.99 -4.33
C SER A 149 -2.94 -4.90 -2.81
N TYR A 150 -4.03 -4.29 -2.35
CA TYR A 150 -4.30 -4.03 -0.93
C TYR A 150 -5.78 -4.25 -0.59
N PRO A 151 -6.32 -5.47 -0.76
CA PRO A 151 -7.76 -5.72 -0.62
C PRO A 151 -8.33 -5.28 0.74
N ILE A 152 -7.61 -5.55 1.83
CA ILE A 152 -8.05 -5.20 3.19
C ILE A 152 -8.05 -3.68 3.39
N ASN A 153 -6.97 -3.00 2.99
CA ASN A 153 -6.89 -1.54 3.09
C ASN A 153 -7.94 -0.88 2.19
N TYR A 154 -8.14 -1.37 0.97
CA TYR A 154 -9.19 -0.91 0.06
C TYR A 154 -10.56 -0.98 0.72
N ALA A 155 -10.94 -2.15 1.26
CA ALA A 155 -12.23 -2.34 1.91
C ALA A 155 -12.40 -1.44 3.15
N THR A 156 -11.33 -1.27 3.92
CA THR A 156 -11.32 -0.41 5.11
C THR A 156 -11.50 1.06 4.74
N THR A 157 -10.75 1.55 3.75
CA THR A 157 -10.86 2.92 3.25
C THR A 157 -12.21 3.19 2.59
N GLN A 158 -12.75 2.24 1.83
CA GLN A 158 -14.11 2.32 1.27
C GLN A 158 -15.17 2.41 2.38
N ASN A 159 -15.02 1.65 3.46
CA ASN A 159 -15.91 1.76 4.62
C ASN A 159 -15.86 3.16 5.24
N TYR A 160 -14.67 3.72 5.45
CA TYR A 160 -14.54 5.08 5.97
C TYR A 160 -15.07 6.15 5.03
N LEU A 161 -14.88 5.97 3.72
CA LEU A 161 -15.47 6.85 2.71
C LEU A 161 -17.00 6.80 2.76
N GLY A 162 -17.59 5.62 2.97
CA GLY A 162 -19.03 5.43 3.16
C GLY A 162 -19.58 6.15 4.38
N VAL A 163 -18.86 6.10 5.51
CA VAL A 163 -19.22 6.82 6.73
C VAL A 163 -19.17 8.33 6.49
N ALA A 164 -18.08 8.84 5.90
CA ALA A 164 -17.93 10.27 5.65
C ALA A 164 -19.01 10.82 4.69
N TYR A 165 -19.41 10.06 3.67
CA TYR A 165 -20.53 10.45 2.80
C TYR A 165 -21.88 10.39 3.52
N SER A 166 -22.09 9.40 4.39
CA SER A 166 -23.32 9.29 5.18
C SER A 166 -23.48 10.51 6.11
N ASP A 167 -22.40 10.90 6.79
CA ASP A 167 -22.39 12.09 7.65
C ASP A 167 -22.54 13.39 6.85
N LEU A 168 -22.01 13.44 5.61
CA LEU A 168 -22.18 14.60 4.74
C LEU A 168 -23.64 14.70 4.23
N ALA A 169 -24.32 13.56 4.05
CA ALA A 169 -25.73 13.52 3.67
C ALA A 169 -26.66 14.13 4.74
N GLU A 170 -26.25 14.11 6.01
CA GLU A 170 -26.96 14.81 7.10
C GLU A 170 -26.82 16.34 7.00
N VAL A 171 -25.79 16.81 6.28
CA VAL A 171 -25.48 18.24 6.13
C VAL A 171 -26.01 18.79 4.81
N ARG A 172 -25.79 18.09 3.68
CA ARG A 172 -26.26 18.51 2.36
C ARG A 172 -26.40 17.35 1.37
N ASP A 173 -27.10 17.62 0.27
CA ASP A 173 -27.25 16.73 -0.90
C ASP A 173 -27.55 15.28 -0.51
N LYS A 174 -28.52 15.12 0.40
CA LYS A 174 -28.79 13.87 1.13
C LYS A 174 -28.84 12.64 0.24
N GLU A 175 -29.65 12.68 -0.82
CA GLU A 175 -29.82 11.56 -1.74
C GLU A 175 -28.50 11.20 -2.44
N ALA A 176 -27.84 12.19 -3.07
CA ALA A 176 -26.60 11.98 -3.80
C ALA A 176 -25.46 11.47 -2.91
N ASN A 177 -25.38 11.96 -1.66
CA ASN A 177 -24.35 11.50 -0.71
C ASN A 177 -24.67 10.11 -0.14
N LEU A 178 -25.94 9.78 0.11
CA LEU A 178 -26.33 8.42 0.51
C LEU A 178 -26.06 7.40 -0.61
N GLU A 179 -26.30 7.74 -1.87
CA GLU A 179 -25.94 6.87 -3.00
C GLU A 179 -24.43 6.58 -3.04
N LYS A 180 -23.60 7.61 -2.88
CA LYS A 180 -22.14 7.46 -2.79
C LYS A 180 -21.73 6.60 -1.60
N ALA A 181 -22.37 6.79 -0.44
CA ALA A 181 -22.10 5.98 0.74
C ALA A 181 -22.43 4.50 0.51
N ILE A 182 -23.61 4.21 -0.04
CA ILE A 182 -24.05 2.84 -0.38
C ILE A 182 -23.05 2.18 -1.31
N ASN A 183 -22.61 2.87 -2.37
CA ASN A 183 -21.62 2.35 -3.31
C ASN A 183 -20.30 2.02 -2.60
N ALA A 184 -19.79 2.91 -1.75
CA ALA A 184 -18.56 2.68 -0.99
C ALA A 184 -18.68 1.46 -0.05
N TYR A 185 -19.80 1.34 0.67
CA TYR A 185 -20.03 0.16 1.52
C TYR A 185 -20.17 -1.13 0.72
N GLN A 186 -20.79 -1.10 -0.45
CA GLN A 186 -20.87 -2.26 -1.34
C GLN A 186 -19.49 -2.73 -1.80
N GLU A 187 -18.59 -1.79 -2.18
CA GLU A 187 -17.20 -2.14 -2.51
C GLU A 187 -16.46 -2.77 -1.34
N ALA A 188 -16.64 -2.25 -0.11
CA ALA A 188 -16.05 -2.85 1.08
C ALA A 188 -16.58 -4.27 1.37
N LEU A 189 -17.88 -4.49 1.18
CA LEU A 189 -18.54 -5.79 1.40
C LEU A 189 -18.12 -6.86 0.39
N LYS A 190 -17.81 -6.47 -0.85
CA LYS A 190 -17.26 -7.41 -1.85
C LYS A 190 -16.02 -8.10 -1.32
N ILE A 191 -15.09 -7.38 -0.70
CA ILE A 191 -13.84 -7.99 -0.21
C ILE A 191 -14.07 -8.86 1.02
N ARG A 192 -14.87 -8.39 1.99
CA ARG A 192 -15.18 -9.17 3.21
C ARG A 192 -15.88 -10.48 2.90
N THR A 193 -16.70 -10.52 1.85
CA THR A 193 -17.33 -11.77 1.39
C THR A 193 -16.34 -12.72 0.72
N VAL A 194 -15.36 -12.21 -0.04
CA VAL A 194 -14.27 -13.01 -0.61
C VAL A 194 -13.37 -13.62 0.46
N GLU A 195 -12.97 -12.81 1.46
CA GLU A 195 -12.11 -13.27 2.55
C GLU A 195 -12.80 -14.35 3.39
N ARG A 196 -14.09 -14.16 3.70
CA ARG A 196 -14.87 -15.11 4.51
C ARG A 196 -15.30 -16.37 3.74
N TYR A 197 -15.44 -16.29 2.41
CA TYR A 197 -15.87 -17.41 1.56
C TYR A 197 -15.07 -17.50 0.24
N PRO A 198 -13.78 -17.88 0.27
CA PRO A 198 -12.90 -17.83 -0.91
C PRO A 198 -13.36 -18.72 -2.07
N ILE A 199 -13.98 -19.87 -1.77
CA ILE A 199 -14.38 -20.88 -2.76
C ILE A 199 -15.55 -20.39 -3.64
N ASN A 200 -16.42 -19.52 -3.13
CA ASN A 200 -17.59 -19.02 -3.88
C ASN A 200 -17.27 -17.81 -4.79
N TYR A 201 -16.12 -17.16 -4.61
CA TYR A 201 -15.72 -16.02 -5.42
C TYR A 201 -15.04 -16.44 -6.73
N ALA A 202 -14.18 -17.45 -6.68
CA ALA A 202 -13.49 -17.98 -7.87
C ALA A 202 -14.48 -18.53 -8.91
N THR A 203 -15.56 -19.18 -8.46
CA THR A 203 -16.65 -19.67 -9.32
C THR A 203 -17.51 -18.54 -9.91
N ARG A 204 -17.54 -17.37 -9.27
CA ARG A 204 -18.30 -16.19 -9.73
C ARG A 204 -17.59 -15.43 -10.85
N LEU A 205 -16.25 -15.41 -10.85
CA LEU A 205 -15.45 -14.80 -11.92
C LEU A 205 -15.28 -15.71 -13.15
N SER A 206 -15.40 -17.03 -12.99
CA SER A 206 -15.23 -18.00 -14.09
C SER A 206 -16.50 -18.24 -14.91
N ASN A 207 -17.63 -17.61 -14.57
CA ASN A 207 -18.92 -17.96 -15.17
C ASN A 207 -19.79 -16.72 -15.48
N PRO A 208 -19.66 -16.12 -16.68
CA PRO A 208 -20.36 -14.89 -17.06
C PRO A 208 -21.89 -15.04 -17.20
N ASN A 209 -22.45 -16.25 -17.09
CA ASN A 209 -23.88 -16.54 -17.24
C ASN A 209 -24.67 -16.62 -15.91
N LEU A 210 -24.06 -16.38 -14.75
CA LEU A 210 -24.80 -16.32 -13.48
C LEU A 210 -25.38 -14.91 -13.28
N SER A 211 -26.42 -14.61 -14.06
CA SER A 211 -27.30 -13.48 -13.80
C SER A 211 -28.10 -13.74 -12.51
N ILE A 212 -28.38 -12.65 -11.81
CA ILE A 212 -28.97 -12.60 -10.47
C ILE A 212 -30.27 -13.42 -10.42
N ARG A 213 -30.33 -14.42 -9.53
CA ARG A 213 -31.58 -14.93 -8.97
C ARG A 213 -31.50 -14.89 -7.46
N MET A 214 -31.77 -13.71 -6.91
CA MET A 214 -32.11 -13.56 -5.51
C MET A 214 -33.61 -13.88 -5.41
N SER A 215 -33.95 -15.16 -5.23
CA SER A 215 -35.32 -15.61 -5.03
C SER A 215 -35.31 -16.91 -4.23
N SER A 216 -36.18 -16.97 -3.22
CA SER A 216 -36.44 -18.05 -2.26
C SER A 216 -35.35 -18.32 -1.22
N CYS A 217 -35.21 -17.41 -0.25
CA CYS A 217 -34.95 -17.84 1.11
C CYS A 217 -36.30 -18.35 1.66
N ASP A 218 -36.50 -19.67 1.66
CA ASP A 218 -37.69 -20.26 2.26
C ASP A 218 -37.68 -20.02 3.77
N THR A 219 -38.80 -19.49 4.27
CA THR A 219 -39.00 -18.81 5.54
C THR A 219 -38.97 -19.71 6.78
N THR A 220 -38.08 -20.70 6.89
CA THR A 220 -38.18 -21.66 8.01
C THR A 220 -36.91 -22.06 8.73
N ASN A 221 -35.71 -21.53 8.41
CA ASN A 221 -34.52 -22.03 9.14
C ASN A 221 -33.36 -21.07 9.43
N CYS A 222 -33.56 -19.75 9.42
CA CYS A 222 -32.49 -18.79 9.77
C CYS A 222 -32.46 -18.37 11.25
N ALA A 223 -33.24 -18.99 12.14
CA ALA A 223 -33.35 -18.54 13.53
C ALA A 223 -32.39 -19.23 14.54
N SER A 224 -31.49 -20.12 14.12
CA SER A 224 -30.68 -20.92 15.07
C SER A 224 -29.16 -20.72 15.01
N GLN A 225 -28.64 -19.67 14.36
CA GLN A 225 -27.20 -19.39 14.33
C GLN A 225 -26.78 -18.04 14.93
N TRP A 226 -27.57 -17.52 15.87
CA TRP A 226 -27.17 -16.38 16.70
C TRP A 226 -27.54 -16.62 18.16
N MET A 227 -26.85 -17.57 18.81
CA MET A 227 -26.53 -17.56 20.24
C MET A 227 -25.08 -17.97 20.39
#